data_AF-A0AAV0XUM0-F1
#
_entry.id   AF-A0AAV0XUM0-F1
#
_cell.length_a   1.000
_cell.length_b   1.000
_cell.length_c   1.000
_cell.angle_alpha   90.00
_cell.angle_beta   90.00
_cell.angle_gamma   90.00
#
_symmetry.space_group_name_H-M   'P 1'
#
loop_
_entity.id
_entity.type
_entity.pdbx_description
1 polymer ?
#
loop_
_entity_poly.entity_id
_entity_poly.type
_entity_poly.pdbx_seq_one_letter_code
_entity_poly.pdbx_strand_id
1 'polypeptide(L)'
;MIYSGQGNDTSDDFTHTEYVVVKLMEGLTVCGRSLYMDNYYNSVKLAPILLTKGTYCTGTLRANRKGNPKEITLKKLKVRESVGKYTKEGVCVMKWRDRREVLAISSEHTNDLVEVTNRRGDQKLKPKTISMYNKYMSGIDSKTKCYYTTHAKEKL
;
A
#
# COMPACT_ATOMS: atom_id res chain seq x y z
N MET A 1 -15.96 12.32 -11.26
CA MET A 1 -16.13 12.36 -9.79
C MET A 1 -15.37 13.58 -9.28
N ILE A 2 -16.08 14.57 -8.74
CA ILE A 2 -15.48 15.83 -8.27
C ILE A 2 -15.24 15.68 -6.76
N TYR A 3 -14.01 15.88 -6.31
CA TYR A 3 -13.65 15.89 -4.89
C TYR A 3 -13.88 17.30 -4.33
N SER A 4 -14.98 17.51 -3.61
CA SER A 4 -15.38 18.81 -3.06
C SER A 4 -14.93 19.06 -1.61
N GLY A 5 -14.14 18.18 -1.00
CA GLY A 5 -13.57 18.39 0.35
C GLY A 5 -14.58 18.40 1.52
N GLN A 6 -15.89 18.36 1.25
CA GLN A 6 -16.96 18.20 2.22
C GLN A 6 -18.00 17.24 1.65
N GLY A 7 -18.01 16.00 2.13
CA GLY A 7 -19.00 15.00 1.77
C GLY A 7 -19.25 14.06 2.95
N ASN A 8 -20.41 14.21 3.58
CA ASN A 8 -20.92 13.37 4.68
C ASN A 8 -21.42 11.98 4.20
N ASP A 9 -20.86 11.44 3.12
CA ASP A 9 -21.18 10.08 2.68
C ASP A 9 -20.29 9.10 3.44
N THR A 10 -20.55 8.95 4.73
CA THR A 10 -20.02 7.86 5.56
C THR A 10 -21.11 6.83 5.72
N SER A 11 -20.96 5.66 5.11
CA SER A 11 -21.53 4.44 5.71
C SER A 11 -20.85 4.25 7.07
N ASP A 12 -21.59 3.89 8.13
CA ASP A 12 -21.09 3.79 9.51
C ASP A 12 -19.79 2.96 9.66
N ASP A 13 -19.50 2.07 8.69
CA ASP A 13 -18.33 1.20 8.71
C ASP A 13 -17.05 1.78 8.08
N PHE A 14 -17.12 2.85 7.28
CA PHE A 14 -15.98 3.34 6.49
C PHE A 14 -15.62 4.79 6.75
N THR A 15 -14.32 5.07 6.83
CA THR A 15 -13.83 6.45 6.74
C THR A 15 -14.07 7.00 5.34
N HIS A 16 -14.25 8.31 5.20
CA HIS A 16 -14.48 8.95 3.89
C HIS A 16 -13.44 8.53 2.83
N THR A 17 -12.15 8.43 3.21
CA THR A 17 -11.09 7.99 2.28
C THR A 17 -11.27 6.53 1.83
N GLU A 18 -11.74 5.66 2.70
CA GLU A 18 -11.98 4.25 2.38
C GLU A 18 -13.21 4.11 1.48
N TYR A 19 -14.28 4.85 1.79
CA TYR A 19 -15.48 4.89 0.97
C TYR A 19 -15.18 5.36 -0.46
N VAL A 20 -14.39 6.44 -0.61
CA VAL A 20 -13.97 6.93 -1.93
C VAL A 20 -13.20 5.86 -2.71
N VAL A 21 -12.26 5.15 -2.08
CA VAL A 21 -11.53 4.06 -2.76
C VAL A 21 -12.47 2.93 -3.15
N VAL A 22 -13.33 2.47 -2.24
CA VAL A 22 -14.27 1.39 -2.51
C VAL A 22 -15.20 1.75 -3.67
N LYS A 23 -15.75 2.97 -3.68
CA LYS A 23 -16.64 3.47 -4.73
C LYS A 23 -15.95 3.69 -6.07
N LEU A 24 -14.67 4.12 -6.05
CA LEU A 24 -13.85 4.19 -7.28
C LEU A 24 -13.55 2.81 -7.85
N MET A 25 -13.45 1.80 -6.98
CA MET A 25 -13.21 0.42 -7.37
C MET A 25 -14.49 -0.33 -7.77
N GLU A 26 -15.68 0.15 -7.38
CA GLU A 26 -16.96 -0.39 -7.82
C GLU A 26 -17.07 -0.31 -9.36
N GLY A 27 -17.10 -1.47 -10.01
CA GLY A 27 -17.10 -1.60 -11.47
C GLY A 27 -15.72 -1.94 -12.09
N LEU A 28 -14.63 -1.85 -11.32
CA LEU A 28 -13.28 -2.22 -11.74
C LEU A 28 -12.76 -3.50 -11.04
N THR A 29 -13.56 -4.09 -10.15
CA THR A 29 -13.21 -5.21 -9.27
C THR A 29 -13.56 -6.58 -9.87
N VAL A 30 -12.82 -7.07 -10.89
CA VAL A 30 -12.92 -8.49 -11.31
C VAL A 30 -11.65 -9.05 -11.99
N CYS A 31 -10.55 -8.30 -12.13
CA CYS A 31 -9.44 -8.73 -13.00
C CYS A 31 -8.10 -9.01 -12.29
N GLY A 32 -8.08 -9.28 -10.98
CA GLY A 32 -6.83 -9.58 -10.26
C GLY A 32 -5.82 -8.43 -10.27
N ARG A 33 -6.32 -7.18 -10.33
CA ARG A 33 -5.50 -5.99 -10.55
C ARG A 33 -4.70 -5.61 -9.31
N SER A 34 -3.57 -4.94 -9.52
CA SER A 34 -2.79 -4.33 -8.44
C SER A 34 -3.01 -2.81 -8.39
N LEU A 35 -3.47 -2.35 -7.24
CA LEU A 35 -3.75 -0.96 -6.91
C LEU A 35 -2.59 -0.41 -6.08
N TYR A 36 -1.93 0.63 -6.60
CA TYR A 36 -0.92 1.36 -5.86
C TYR A 36 -1.47 2.72 -5.42
N MET A 37 -1.43 3.01 -4.12
CA MET A 37 -2.03 4.24 -3.56
C MET A 37 -1.09 4.94 -2.59
N ASP A 38 -1.26 6.26 -2.45
CA ASP A 38 -0.57 7.05 -1.44
C ASP A 38 -1.10 6.76 -0.01
N ASN A 39 -0.32 7.18 0.99
CA ASN A 39 -0.59 6.98 2.41
C ASN A 39 -1.93 7.53 2.91
N TYR A 40 -2.51 8.51 2.21
CA TYR A 40 -3.78 9.13 2.56
C TYR A 40 -4.95 8.15 2.39
N TYR A 41 -4.89 7.31 1.37
CA TYR A 41 -5.95 6.37 1.03
C TYR A 41 -5.73 4.98 1.65
N ASN A 42 -4.48 4.59 1.93
CA ASN A 42 -4.18 3.25 2.47
C ASN A 42 -4.54 3.07 3.94
N SER A 43 -5.26 1.99 4.26
CA SER A 43 -5.49 1.53 5.63
C SER A 43 -5.40 0.00 5.74
N VAL A 44 -5.08 -0.48 6.94
CA VAL A 44 -5.05 -1.93 7.25
C VAL A 44 -6.45 -2.54 7.18
N LYS A 45 -7.50 -1.77 7.44
CA LYS A 45 -8.90 -2.21 7.34
C LYS A 45 -9.35 -2.35 5.87
N LEU A 46 -8.89 -1.46 5.00
CA LEU A 46 -9.26 -1.43 3.59
C LEU A 46 -8.61 -2.56 2.78
N ALA A 47 -7.36 -2.90 3.09
CA ALA A 47 -6.60 -3.87 2.30
C ALA A 47 -7.27 -5.26 2.19
N PRO A 48 -7.78 -5.87 3.28
CA PRO A 48 -8.55 -7.11 3.19
C PRO A 48 -9.82 -6.99 2.35
N ILE A 49 -10.51 -5.85 2.40
CA ILE A 49 -11.75 -5.63 1.65
C ILE A 49 -11.48 -5.53 0.15
N LEU A 50 -10.37 -4.90 -0.23
CA LEU A 50 -9.94 -4.90 -1.63
C LEU A 50 -9.55 -6.31 -2.08
N LEU A 51 -8.88 -7.07 -1.21
CA LEU A 51 -8.47 -8.44 -1.50
C LEU A 51 -9.68 -9.37 -1.69
N THR A 52 -10.73 -9.25 -0.88
CA THR A 52 -11.98 -10.02 -1.06
C THR A 52 -12.70 -9.64 -2.36
N LYS A 53 -12.60 -8.39 -2.79
CA LYS A 53 -13.05 -7.92 -4.11
C LYS A 53 -12.08 -8.26 -5.27
N GLY A 54 -11.08 -9.12 -5.03
CA GLY A 54 -10.13 -9.57 -6.06
C GLY A 54 -9.16 -8.50 -6.57
N THR A 55 -8.90 -7.47 -5.75
CA THR A 55 -7.93 -6.40 -6.05
C THR A 55 -6.80 -6.45 -5.04
N TYR A 56 -5.57 -6.56 -5.52
CA TYR A 56 -4.40 -6.43 -4.68
C TYR A 56 -4.10 -4.97 -4.42
N CYS A 57 -3.69 -4.60 -3.21
CA CYS A 57 -3.28 -3.25 -2.87
C CYS A 57 -1.83 -3.23 -2.41
N THR A 58 -1.09 -2.19 -2.81
CA THR A 58 0.28 -1.94 -2.34
C THR A 58 0.46 -0.44 -2.11
N GLY A 59 1.04 -0.06 -0.98
CA GLY A 59 1.28 1.35 -0.73
C GLY A 59 1.99 1.66 0.57
N THR A 60 2.18 2.94 0.83
CA THR A 60 2.74 3.40 2.11
C THR A 60 1.64 3.62 3.14
N LEU A 61 1.97 3.46 4.42
CA LEU A 61 1.05 3.71 5.54
C LEU A 61 1.55 4.87 6.40
N ARG A 62 0.62 5.68 6.88
CA ARG A 62 0.90 6.69 7.90
C ARG A 62 1.01 6.01 9.27
N ALA A 63 2.13 6.20 9.97
CA ALA A 63 2.38 5.57 11.27
C ALA A 63 1.25 5.83 12.30
N ASN A 64 0.71 7.04 12.32
CA ASN A 64 -0.35 7.48 13.25
C ASN A 64 -1.76 7.01 12.85
N ARG A 65 -1.93 6.19 11.80
CA ARG A 65 -3.24 5.68 11.38
C ARG A 65 -3.72 4.61 12.36
N LYS A 66 -4.98 4.71 12.79
CA LYS A 66 -5.62 3.71 13.67
C LYS A 66 -5.66 2.35 12.97
N GLY A 67 -5.48 1.27 13.74
CA GLY A 67 -5.52 -0.11 13.24
C GLY A 67 -4.17 -0.68 12.78
N ASN A 68 -3.10 0.13 12.73
CA ASN A 68 -1.77 -0.39 12.43
C ASN A 68 -1.27 -1.32 13.56
N PRO A 69 -0.62 -2.46 13.22
CA PRO A 69 -0.07 -3.38 14.21
C PRO A 69 1.03 -2.69 15.04
N LYS A 70 0.75 -2.48 16.33
CA LYS A 70 1.66 -1.77 17.26
C LYS A 70 3.05 -2.39 17.34
N GLU A 71 3.13 -3.72 17.26
CA GLU A 71 4.38 -4.47 17.23
C GLU A 71 5.33 -4.01 16.11
N ILE A 72 4.79 -3.67 14.94
CA ILE A 72 5.60 -3.17 13.82
C ILE A 72 5.85 -1.68 14.01
N THR A 73 4.81 -0.89 14.30
CA THR A 73 4.91 0.57 14.36
C THR A 73 5.90 1.02 15.44
N LEU A 74 5.88 0.38 16.61
CA LEU A 74 6.74 0.71 17.76
C LEU A 74 8.14 0.12 17.68
N LYS A 75 8.38 -0.89 16.82
CA LYS A 75 9.69 -1.51 16.68
C LYS A 75 10.70 -0.49 16.14
N LYS A 76 11.76 -0.24 16.90
CA LYS A 76 12.91 0.56 16.46
C LYS A 76 13.79 -0.30 15.55
N LEU A 77 14.00 0.16 14.33
CA LEU A 77 14.82 -0.55 13.35
C LEU A 77 16.20 0.08 13.25
N LYS A 78 17.23 -0.74 12.97
CA LYS A 78 18.53 -0.25 12.51
C LYS A 78 18.43 0.21 11.05
N VAL A 79 19.39 1.03 10.62
CA VAL A 79 19.46 1.47 9.22
C VAL A 79 19.64 0.24 8.32
N ARG A 80 18.85 0.17 7.25
CA ARG A 80 18.70 -0.96 6.30
C ARG A 80 18.00 -2.20 6.85
N GLU A 81 17.41 -2.14 8.04
CA GLU A 81 16.60 -3.23 8.57
C GLU A 81 15.15 -3.12 8.11
N SER A 82 14.51 -4.28 7.89
CA SER A 82 13.08 -4.41 7.58
C SER A 82 12.42 -5.46 8.47
N VAL A 83 11.20 -5.17 8.92
CA VAL A 83 10.32 -6.12 9.61
C VAL A 83 8.98 -6.16 8.92
N GLY A 84 8.36 -7.33 8.84
CA GLY A 84 7.02 -7.53 8.27
C GLY A 84 6.20 -8.46 9.14
N LYS A 85 4.88 -8.28 9.11
CA LYS A 85 3.90 -9.15 9.76
C LYS A 85 2.71 -9.27 8.81
N TYR A 86 2.23 -10.50 8.66
CA TYR A 86 0.99 -10.76 7.95
C TYR A 86 -0.18 -10.60 8.91
N THR A 87 -1.24 -9.95 8.44
CA THR A 87 -2.54 -9.99 9.10
C THR A 87 -3.17 -11.36 8.88
N LYS A 88 -4.24 -11.68 9.62
CA LYS A 88 -4.94 -12.97 9.50
C LYS A 88 -5.54 -13.16 8.10
N GLU A 89 -5.80 -12.06 7.42
CA GLU A 89 -6.41 -11.98 6.08
C GLU A 89 -5.37 -12.01 4.96
N GLY A 90 -4.10 -12.29 5.26
CA GLY A 90 -3.04 -12.44 4.26
C GLY A 90 -2.42 -11.14 3.76
N VAL A 91 -2.66 -10.01 4.43
CA VAL A 91 -2.05 -8.72 4.08
C VAL A 91 -0.75 -8.52 4.84
N CYS A 92 0.34 -8.23 4.12
CA CYS A 92 1.62 -7.90 4.71
C CYS A 92 1.68 -6.42 5.11
N VAL A 93 1.84 -6.15 6.40
CA VAL A 93 2.23 -4.83 6.91
C VAL A 93 3.70 -4.89 7.26
N MET A 94 4.46 -3.91 6.80
CA MET A 94 5.90 -3.92 6.98
C MET A 94 6.45 -2.53 7.32
N LYS A 95 7.59 -2.51 7.98
CA LYS A 95 8.34 -1.31 8.32
C LYS A 95 9.78 -1.49 7.88
N TRP A 96 10.31 -0.47 7.23
CA TRP A 96 11.68 -0.45 6.74
C TRP A 96 12.33 0.88 7.07
N ARG A 97 13.61 0.87 7.41
CA ARG A 97 14.37 2.07 7.71
C ARG A 97 15.54 2.21 6.74
N ASP A 98 15.49 3.25 5.91
CA ASP A 98 16.69 3.74 5.20
C ASP A 98 17.26 4.92 6.00
N ARG A 99 17.11 6.16 5.51
CA ARG A 99 17.36 7.38 6.30
C ARG A 99 16.24 7.68 7.29
N ARG A 100 15.00 7.38 6.90
CA ARG A 100 13.78 7.53 7.70
C ARG A 100 13.03 6.20 7.72
N GLU A 101 12.22 6.03 8.75
CA GLU A 101 11.34 4.87 8.85
C GLU A 101 10.12 5.05 7.93
N VAL A 102 9.81 4.01 7.17
CA VAL A 102 8.67 3.96 6.26
C VAL A 102 7.85 2.73 6.63
N LEU A 103 6.55 2.93 6.86
CA LEU A 103 5.60 1.83 6.91
C LEU A 103 4.99 1.63 5.51
N ALA A 104 4.83 0.37 5.13
CA ALA A 104 4.17 -0.03 3.91
C ALA A 104 3.19 -1.17 4.17
N ILE A 105 2.23 -1.29 3.26
CA ILE A 105 1.23 -2.35 3.23
C ILE A 105 1.21 -2.96 1.85
N SER A 106 1.05 -4.27 1.78
CA SER A 106 0.97 -5.01 0.54
C SER A 106 0.16 -6.27 0.74
N SER A 107 -0.81 -6.50 -0.13
CA SER A 107 -1.53 -7.78 -0.19
C SER A 107 -0.98 -8.72 -1.26
N GLU A 108 0.10 -8.33 -1.95
CA GLU A 108 0.69 -9.07 -3.08
C GLU A 108 2.16 -9.41 -2.84
N HIS A 109 2.91 -8.47 -2.27
CA HIS A 109 4.36 -8.54 -2.13
C HIS A 109 4.76 -8.88 -0.70
N THR A 110 5.71 -9.80 -0.60
CA THR A 110 6.37 -10.20 0.64
C THR A 110 7.37 -9.14 1.11
N ASN A 111 7.84 -9.26 2.34
CA ASN A 111 8.87 -8.40 2.93
C ASN A 111 10.31 -8.80 2.48
N ASP A 112 10.45 -9.46 1.34
CA ASP A 112 11.75 -9.93 0.86
C ASP A 112 12.62 -8.75 0.41
N LEU A 113 13.90 -8.79 0.76
CA LEU A 113 14.87 -7.79 0.32
C LEU A 113 15.33 -8.11 -1.10
N VAL A 114 15.21 -7.13 -1.98
CA VAL A 114 15.69 -7.19 -3.37
C VAL A 114 16.79 -6.16 -3.56
N GLU A 115 17.79 -6.53 -4.37
CA GLU A 115 18.82 -5.59 -4.81
C GLU A 115 18.23 -4.63 -5.85
N VAL A 116 18.42 -3.34 -5.61
CA VAL A 116 17.99 -2.28 -6.50
C VAL A 116 19.20 -1.42 -6.83
N THR A 117 19.53 -1.37 -8.11
CA THR A 117 20.57 -0.48 -8.65
C THR A 117 19.98 0.90 -8.90
N ASN A 118 20.58 1.94 -8.31
CA ASN A 118 20.18 3.32 -8.56
C ASN A 118 20.70 3.79 -9.94
N ARG A 119 20.17 4.92 -10.46
CA ARG A 119 20.65 5.56 -11.70
C ARG A 119 22.14 5.90 -11.69
N ARG A 120 22.75 5.99 -10.50
CA ARG A 120 24.18 6.25 -10.28
C ARG A 120 25.05 4.98 -10.24
N GLY A 121 24.45 3.79 -10.41
CA GLY A 121 25.16 2.51 -10.33
C GLY A 121 25.23 1.91 -8.91
N ASP A 122 24.86 2.65 -7.86
CA ASP A 122 24.88 2.14 -6.49
C ASP A 122 23.84 1.03 -6.28
N GLN A 123 24.29 -0.14 -5.81
CA GLN A 123 23.42 -1.23 -5.39
C GLN A 123 22.94 -1.03 -3.95
N LYS A 124 21.63 -1.17 -3.71
CA LYS A 124 21.03 -1.09 -2.38
C LYS A 124 19.98 -2.18 -2.20
N LEU A 125 20.01 -2.83 -1.05
CA LEU A 125 18.94 -3.73 -0.63
C LEU A 125 17.72 -2.92 -0.17
N LYS A 126 16.57 -3.21 -0.78
CA LYS A 126 15.28 -2.63 -0.42
C LYS A 126 14.21 -3.71 -0.39
N PRO A 127 13.18 -3.59 0.45
CA PRO A 127 12.05 -4.50 0.40
C PRO A 127 11.36 -4.46 -0.97
N LYS A 128 10.96 -5.62 -1.47
CA LYS A 128 10.26 -5.78 -2.76
C LYS A 128 9.03 -4.89 -2.85
N THR A 129 8.25 -4.82 -1.78
CA THR A 129 7.09 -3.93 -1.64
C THR A 129 7.45 -2.45 -1.92
N ILE A 130 8.54 -1.96 -1.33
CA ILE A 130 8.98 -0.57 -1.51
C ILE A 130 9.54 -0.34 -2.92
N SER A 131 10.26 -1.32 -3.46
CA SER A 131 10.77 -1.27 -4.84
C SER A 131 9.63 -1.16 -5.85
N MET A 132 8.63 -2.05 -5.75
CA MET A 132 7.45 -2.05 -6.62
C MET A 132 6.63 -0.78 -6.46
N TYR A 133 6.39 -0.33 -5.22
CA TYR A 133 5.71 0.94 -4.97
C TYR A 133 6.41 2.10 -5.68
N ASN A 134 7.73 2.25 -5.51
CA ASN A 134 8.49 3.32 -6.16
C ASN A 134 8.46 3.20 -7.69
N LYS A 135 8.52 1.98 -8.24
CA LYS A 135 8.44 1.75 -9.68
C LYS A 135 7.15 2.34 -10.27
N TYR A 136 6.01 2.03 -9.68
CA TYR A 136 4.71 2.46 -10.20
C TYR A 136 4.33 3.88 -9.80
N MET A 137 4.79 4.38 -8.65
CA MET A 137 4.50 5.75 -8.19
C MET A 137 5.47 6.82 -8.74
N SER A 138 6.66 6.45 -9.21
CA SER A 138 7.66 7.42 -9.68
C SER A 138 7.26 8.19 -10.95
N GLY A 139 6.27 7.71 -11.71
CA GLY A 139 5.80 8.31 -12.97
C GLY A 139 4.56 9.20 -12.85
N ILE A 140 4.02 9.43 -11.65
CA ILE A 140 2.74 10.12 -11.45
C ILE A 140 2.98 11.53 -10.91
N ASP A 141 2.46 12.53 -11.62
CA ASP A 141 2.53 13.93 -11.20
C ASP A 141 1.73 14.18 -9.90
N SER A 142 2.23 15.09 -9.06
CA SER A 142 2.02 15.14 -7.61
C SER A 142 0.59 15.47 -7.13
N LYS A 143 -0.40 15.60 -8.02
CA LYS A 143 -1.75 16.09 -7.67
C LYS A 143 -2.76 14.98 -7.38
N THR A 144 -2.54 13.74 -7.83
CA THR A 144 -3.41 12.58 -7.54
C THR A 144 -2.62 11.26 -7.60
N LYS A 145 -2.02 10.85 -6.48
CA LYS A 145 -1.17 9.63 -6.41
C LYS A 145 -2.00 8.36 -6.18
N CYS A 146 -2.73 7.95 -7.23
CA CYS A 146 -3.35 6.64 -7.33
C CYS A 146 -2.98 6.02 -8.69
N TYR A 147 -2.30 4.88 -8.70
CA TYR A 147 -1.90 4.16 -9.90
C TYR A 147 -2.63 2.84 -10.00
N TYR A 148 -3.17 2.56 -11.16
CA TYR A 148 -3.81 1.28 -11.48
C TYR A 148 -2.92 0.55 -12.47
N THR A 149 -2.50 -0.68 -12.13
CA THR A 149 -1.88 -1.57 -13.13
C THR A 149 -2.81 -2.74 -13.44
N THR A 150 -2.98 -3.00 -14.73
CA THR A 150 -3.68 -4.17 -15.26
C THR A 150 -2.67 -5.29 -15.46
N HIS A 151 -2.39 -6.06 -14.41
CA HIS A 151 -1.78 -7.37 -14.55
C HIS A 151 -2.86 -8.39 -14.21
N ALA A 152 -3.43 -9.05 -15.22
CA ALA A 152 -4.27 -10.21 -15.01
C ALA A 152 -3.35 -11.33 -14.50
N LYS A 153 -3.39 -11.59 -13.20
CA LYS A 153 -2.77 -12.78 -12.63
C LYS A 153 -3.86 -13.84 -12.53
N GLU A 154 -3.77 -14.87 -13.36
CA GLU A 154 -4.58 -16.07 -13.20
C GLU A 154 -4.34 -16.63 -11.79
N LYS A 155 -5.42 -16.77 -11.02
CA LYS A 155 -5.39 -17.56 -9.80
C LYS A 155 -5.18 -19.02 -10.24
N LEU A 156 -4.03 -19.58 -9.92
CA LEU A 156 -3.83 -21.03 -9.88
C LEU A 156 -4.64 -21.64 -8.74
#